data_AF-A0A7S4BNI5-F1
#
_entry.id   AF-A0A7S4BNI5-F1
#
_cell.length_a   1.000
_cell.length_b   1.000
_cell.length_c   1.000
_cell.angle_alpha   90.00
_cell.angle_beta   90.00
_cell.angle_gamma   90.00
#
_symmetry.space_group_name_H-M   'P 1'
#
loop_
_entity.id
_entity.type
_entity.pdbx_description
1 polymer ?
#
loop_
_entity_poly.entity_id
_entity_poly.type
_entity_poly.pdbx_seq_one_letter_code
_entity_poly.pdbx_strand_id
1 'polypeptide(L)'
;NAKILWTLGQLPDSIRDRVLYSLVFSSLLPLTLRPPPPPPPAGVVSHVTVDVSSLKASLPFYEKLGMQAFPSSVAGAQFLAAGATGRRQPLLLLRENATMTERGPTWLAGMPRLCIYSTDVDADVRRLAEAGLEPMAPVAEDAMAKIAAYYDPDRYVVYLIEFKRPLGWAVRLQRAYHRIGDPMMFHLTVNVPKAEAGLRAFESLGFKTLNDQREDQVLYQLLAAFNISTTETSIKHIRLCKLPRDSHFMMCIMHWDKPRTEQTGAELLNSVTIAVNDVNAALDAAAAAGMRVEPAVTRVLPLYGEVAIGAAFVDGDSRVEFCCFASS
;
A
#
# COMPACT_ATOMS: atom_id res chain seq x y z
N ASN A 1 5.51 33.85 9.36
CA ASN A 1 5.15 32.88 8.30
C ASN A 1 5.45 33.37 6.87
N ALA A 2 5.10 34.58 6.44
CA ALA A 2 5.37 35.05 5.06
C ALA A 2 6.87 35.07 4.65
N LYS A 3 7.78 35.48 5.55
CA LYS A 3 9.23 35.50 5.28
C LYS A 3 9.85 34.11 5.11
N ILE A 4 9.30 33.07 5.75
CA ILE A 4 9.77 31.68 5.63
C ILE A 4 9.30 31.08 4.29
N LEU A 5 8.06 31.38 3.88
CA LEU A 5 7.54 30.92 2.59
C LEU A 5 8.29 31.55 1.41
N TRP A 6 8.68 32.82 1.51
CA TRP A 6 9.46 33.51 0.47
C TRP A 6 10.87 32.94 0.28
N THR A 7 11.59 32.62 1.37
CA THR A 7 12.92 32.00 1.28
C THR A 7 12.88 30.55 0.79
N LEU A 8 11.81 29.82 1.06
CA LEU A 8 11.60 28.46 0.53
C LEU A 8 11.39 28.46 -0.99
N GLY A 9 10.77 29.50 -1.54
CA GLY A 9 10.55 29.65 -2.99
C GLY A 9 11.84 29.77 -3.82
N GLN A 10 12.98 30.10 -3.19
CA GLN A 10 14.28 30.22 -3.86
C GLN A 10 15.11 28.92 -3.83
N LEU A 11 14.63 27.87 -3.15
CA LEU A 11 15.30 26.58 -3.12
C LEU A 11 14.95 25.73 -4.34
N PRO A 12 15.86 24.88 -4.84
CA PRO A 12 15.52 23.84 -5.80
C PRO A 12 14.34 22.99 -5.29
N ASP A 13 13.44 22.58 -6.18
CA ASP A 13 12.18 21.90 -5.81
C ASP A 13 12.42 20.71 -4.87
N SER A 14 13.45 19.90 -5.12
CA SER A 14 13.79 18.75 -4.28
C SER A 14 14.19 19.11 -2.84
N ILE A 15 14.77 20.29 -2.62
CA ILE A 15 15.17 20.79 -1.29
C ILE A 15 13.98 21.50 -0.63
N ARG A 16 13.27 22.34 -1.40
CA ARG A 16 12.06 23.02 -0.94
C ARG A 16 11.02 22.02 -0.45
N ASP A 17 10.73 21.00 -1.25
CA ASP A 17 9.77 19.96 -0.93
C ASP A 17 10.21 19.18 0.30
N ARG A 18 11.51 18.89 0.46
CA ARG A 18 12.04 18.20 1.64
C ARG A 18 11.89 19.04 2.92
N VAL A 19 12.14 20.35 2.83
CA VAL A 19 12.01 21.26 3.99
C VAL A 19 10.53 21.45 4.35
N LEU A 20 9.67 21.74 3.37
CA LEU A 20 8.22 21.82 3.57
C LEU A 20 7.67 20.53 4.16
N TYR A 21 8.06 19.38 3.60
CA TYR A 21 7.64 18.08 4.11
C TYR A 21 8.09 17.88 5.57
N SER A 22 9.32 18.24 5.92
CA SER A 22 9.82 18.09 7.30
C SER A 22 9.15 19.02 8.32
N LEU A 23 8.75 20.23 7.91
CA LEU A 23 8.08 21.21 8.77
C LEU A 23 6.59 20.89 8.94
N VAL A 24 5.95 20.42 7.87
CA VAL A 24 4.51 20.11 7.83
C VAL A 24 4.20 18.77 8.50
N PHE A 25 5.08 17.77 8.38
CA PHE A 25 4.81 16.39 8.84
C PHE A 25 5.47 16.01 10.17
N SER A 26 5.93 16.98 10.96
CA SER A 26 6.23 16.72 12.38
C SER A 26 4.95 16.25 13.09
N SER A 27 5.03 15.18 13.89
CA SER A 27 3.90 14.48 14.52
C SER A 27 3.06 15.31 15.50
N LEU A 28 3.45 16.56 15.78
CA LEU A 28 2.91 17.36 16.87
C LEU A 28 1.60 18.10 16.54
N LEU A 29 1.23 18.23 15.26
CA LEU A 29 0.00 18.91 14.86
C LEU A 29 -1.08 17.93 14.37
N PRO A 30 -2.36 18.11 14.72
CA PRO A 30 -3.47 17.40 14.06
C PRO A 30 -3.46 17.60 12.54
N LEU A 31 -3.84 16.59 11.74
CA LEU A 31 -3.90 16.73 10.26
C LEU A 31 -4.80 17.88 9.80
N THR A 32 -5.85 18.19 10.56
CA THR A 32 -6.76 19.32 10.29
C THR A 32 -6.06 20.67 10.24
N LEU A 33 -4.90 20.80 10.88
CA LEU A 33 -4.08 22.01 10.92
C LEU A 33 -2.88 21.96 9.96
N ARG A 34 -2.66 20.83 9.28
CA ARG A 34 -1.57 20.66 8.34
C ARG A 34 -2.07 21.03 6.93
N PRO A 35 -1.28 21.77 6.14
CA PRO A 35 -1.57 21.89 4.72
C PRO A 35 -1.57 20.49 4.07
N PRO A 36 -2.35 20.28 3.00
CA PRO A 36 -2.34 19.01 2.27
C PRO A 36 -0.92 18.70 1.77
N PRO A 37 -0.52 17.41 1.73
CA PRO A 37 0.77 17.03 1.16
C PRO A 37 0.85 17.50 -0.31
N PRO A 38 2.03 17.92 -0.78
CA PRO A 38 2.22 18.21 -2.19
C PRO A 38 1.97 16.95 -3.05
N PRO A 39 1.54 17.09 -4.31
CA PRO A 39 1.31 15.95 -5.19
C PRO A 39 2.53 15.03 -5.38
N PRO A 40 2.28 13.73 -5.61
CA PRO A 40 3.14 12.77 -6.31
C PRO A 40 4.26 13.27 -7.23
N PRO A 41 5.58 13.17 -7.00
CA PRO A 41 6.47 13.22 -8.16
C PRO A 41 6.26 11.97 -9.03
N ALA A 42 6.48 12.04 -10.33
CA ALA A 42 6.36 10.85 -11.17
C ALA A 42 7.34 9.73 -10.79
N GLY A 43 6.93 8.48 -10.96
CA GLY A 43 7.74 7.28 -10.70
C GLY A 43 7.77 6.82 -9.24
N VAL A 44 6.83 7.27 -8.41
CA VAL A 44 6.58 6.72 -7.06
C VAL A 44 5.16 6.19 -6.93
N VAL A 45 4.93 5.32 -5.96
CA VAL A 45 3.56 4.99 -5.54
C VAL A 45 2.95 6.20 -4.84
N SER A 46 1.84 6.68 -5.39
CA SER A 46 1.06 7.78 -4.81
C SER A 46 0.21 7.31 -3.65
N HIS A 47 -0.56 6.26 -3.87
CA HIS A 47 -1.49 5.72 -2.91
C HIS A 47 -1.85 4.27 -3.22
N VAL A 48 -2.43 3.60 -2.23
CA VAL A 48 -3.14 2.33 -2.36
C VAL A 48 -4.64 2.63 -2.27
N THR A 49 -5.44 2.13 -3.19
CA THR A 49 -6.90 2.23 -3.12
C THR A 49 -7.48 0.94 -2.57
N VAL A 50 -8.37 1.06 -1.60
CA VAL A 50 -9.18 -0.05 -1.06
C VAL A 50 -10.65 0.34 -1.19
N ASP A 51 -11.41 -0.42 -1.98
CA ASP A 51 -12.86 -0.24 -2.03
C ASP A 51 -13.50 -0.74 -0.73
N VAL A 52 -14.44 0.02 -0.19
CA VAL A 52 -15.15 -0.31 1.06
C VAL A 52 -16.65 -0.18 0.84
N SER A 53 -17.47 -1.04 1.45
CA SER A 53 -18.92 -0.95 1.26
C SER A 53 -19.51 0.28 1.96
N SER A 54 -18.84 0.73 3.02
CA SER A 54 -19.17 1.95 3.75
C SER A 54 -17.92 2.60 4.34
N LEU A 55 -17.63 3.84 3.93
CA LEU A 55 -16.58 4.66 4.56
C LEU A 55 -16.84 4.83 6.05
N LYS A 56 -18.11 5.05 6.44
CA LYS A 56 -18.49 5.24 7.84
C LYS A 56 -18.17 4.02 8.70
N ALA A 57 -18.32 2.81 8.16
CA ALA A 57 -18.01 1.57 8.87
C ALA A 57 -16.50 1.28 8.91
N SER A 58 -15.81 1.57 7.80
CA SER A 58 -14.39 1.21 7.62
C SER A 58 -13.42 2.20 8.25
N LEU A 59 -13.72 3.50 8.29
CA LEU A 59 -12.83 4.51 8.87
C LEU A 59 -12.39 4.19 10.32
N PRO A 60 -13.29 3.85 11.27
CA PRO A 60 -12.90 3.50 12.63
C PRO A 60 -11.90 2.34 12.71
N PHE A 61 -11.93 1.39 11.77
CA PHE A 61 -10.96 0.29 11.73
C PHE A 61 -9.55 0.81 11.42
N TYR A 62 -9.41 1.61 10.36
CA TYR A 62 -8.11 2.15 9.96
C TYR A 62 -7.57 3.20 10.95
N GLU A 63 -8.45 3.96 11.61
CA GLU A 63 -8.07 4.87 12.70
C GLU A 63 -7.52 4.13 13.93
N LYS A 64 -8.11 2.99 14.30
CA LYS A 64 -7.56 2.13 15.37
C LYS A 64 -6.20 1.54 15.01
N LEU A 65 -5.91 1.32 13.72
CA LEU A 65 -4.58 0.97 13.23
C LEU A 65 -3.58 2.16 13.27
N GLY A 66 -4.02 3.34 13.69
CA GLY A 66 -3.20 4.54 13.83
C GLY A 66 -3.12 5.39 12.57
N MET A 67 -3.87 5.05 11.52
CA MET A 67 -3.99 5.92 10.34
C MET A 67 -4.84 7.14 10.66
N GLN A 68 -4.58 8.25 9.97
CA GLN A 68 -5.28 9.50 10.22
C GLN A 68 -5.99 9.96 8.94
N ALA A 69 -7.31 10.10 9.00
CA ALA A 69 -8.09 10.62 7.89
C ALA A 69 -7.81 12.11 7.65
N PHE A 70 -7.69 12.49 6.38
CA PHE A 70 -7.71 13.90 6.01
C PHE A 70 -9.12 14.49 6.17
N PRO A 71 -9.27 15.81 6.39
CA PRO A 71 -10.59 16.39 6.60
C PRO A 71 -11.50 16.36 5.36
N SER A 72 -10.91 16.27 4.15
CA SER A 72 -11.66 16.28 2.90
C SER A 72 -12.08 14.87 2.49
N SER A 73 -13.38 14.71 2.24
CA SER A 73 -13.97 13.58 1.52
C SER A 73 -14.64 14.10 0.26
N VAL A 74 -14.51 13.38 -0.85
CA VAL A 74 -15.16 13.75 -2.13
C VAL A 74 -15.68 12.49 -2.80
N ALA A 75 -16.95 12.51 -3.24
CA ALA A 75 -17.59 11.43 -3.99
C ALA A 75 -17.43 10.04 -3.36
N GLY A 76 -17.59 9.95 -2.03
CA GLY A 76 -17.42 8.68 -1.31
C GLY A 76 -15.97 8.22 -1.21
N ALA A 77 -14.99 9.08 -1.45
CA ALA A 77 -13.57 8.76 -1.30
C ALA A 77 -12.92 9.58 -0.17
N GLN A 78 -12.00 8.96 0.56
CA GLN A 78 -11.33 9.56 1.71
C GLN A 78 -9.86 9.12 1.77
N PHE A 79 -8.94 10.09 1.79
CA PHE A 79 -7.52 9.78 2.02
C PHE A 79 -7.22 9.64 3.51
N LEU A 80 -6.32 8.71 3.82
CA LEU A 80 -5.71 8.50 5.12
C LEU A 80 -4.18 8.54 4.99
N ALA A 81 -3.53 9.16 5.98
CA ALA A 81 -2.08 9.13 6.14
C ALA A 81 -1.65 8.04 7.11
N ALA A 82 -0.57 7.35 6.79
CA ALA A 82 0.10 6.41 7.69
C ALA A 82 1.29 7.09 8.37
N GLY A 83 1.18 7.29 9.69
CA GLY A 83 2.24 7.78 10.55
C GLY A 83 2.79 9.16 10.19
N ALA A 84 3.63 9.70 11.08
CA ALA A 84 4.44 10.87 10.77
C ALA A 84 5.68 10.42 9.98
N THR A 85 6.16 11.23 9.05
CA THR A 85 7.35 10.84 8.27
C THR A 85 8.16 12.07 7.84
N GLY A 86 9.49 11.94 7.85
CA GLY A 86 10.39 12.93 7.25
C GLY A 86 10.51 12.81 5.73
N ARG A 87 9.90 11.78 5.14
CA ARG A 87 9.86 11.50 3.70
C ARG A 87 8.47 11.11 3.23
N ARG A 88 8.17 11.27 1.94
CA ARG A 88 6.90 10.83 1.37
C ARG A 88 6.64 9.34 1.63
N GLN A 89 5.47 9.03 2.19
CA GLN A 89 4.86 7.70 2.12
C GLN A 89 3.67 7.75 1.18
N PRO A 90 3.29 6.62 0.56
CA PRO A 90 1.99 6.50 -0.09
C PRO A 90 0.87 6.87 0.89
N LEU A 91 -0.27 7.30 0.35
CA LEU A 91 -1.50 7.42 1.14
C LEU A 91 -2.35 6.15 1.00
N LEU A 92 -3.31 5.96 1.90
CA LEU A 92 -4.40 5.01 1.69
C LEU A 92 -5.62 5.79 1.22
N LEU A 93 -6.20 5.40 0.09
CA LEU A 93 -7.48 5.91 -0.40
C LEU A 93 -8.56 4.87 -0.11
N LEU A 94 -9.46 5.18 0.80
CA LEU A 94 -10.70 4.41 0.91
C LEU A 94 -11.70 4.97 -0.09
N ARG A 95 -12.33 4.09 -0.88
CA ARG A 95 -13.35 4.46 -1.86
C ARG A 95 -14.63 3.68 -1.62
N GLU A 96 -15.71 4.37 -1.34
CA GLU A 96 -17.00 3.75 -1.08
C GLU A 96 -17.57 3.13 -2.36
N ASN A 97 -17.93 1.86 -2.28
CA ASN A 97 -18.63 1.11 -3.29
C ASN A 97 -19.73 0.27 -2.61
N ALA A 98 -20.88 0.89 -2.36
CA ALA A 98 -21.99 0.27 -1.64
C ALA A 98 -22.58 -0.97 -2.33
N THR A 99 -22.27 -1.22 -3.61
CA THR A 99 -22.72 -2.41 -4.35
C THR A 99 -21.74 -3.56 -4.30
N MET A 100 -20.59 -3.38 -3.62
CA MET A 100 -19.60 -4.44 -3.52
C MET A 100 -20.13 -5.60 -2.68
N THR A 101 -19.80 -6.82 -3.12
CA THR A 101 -20.03 -8.03 -2.33
C THR A 101 -18.91 -8.24 -1.33
N GLU A 102 -19.16 -9.07 -0.32
CA GLU A 102 -18.13 -9.54 0.61
C GLU A 102 -16.95 -10.15 -0.16
N ARG A 103 -15.73 -9.86 0.30
CA ARG A 103 -14.51 -10.40 -0.32
C ARG A 103 -14.41 -11.91 -0.10
N GLY A 104 -13.90 -12.59 -1.11
CA GLY A 104 -13.52 -14.00 -1.02
C GLY A 104 -12.26 -14.22 -0.16
N PRO A 105 -11.78 -15.47 -0.06
CA PRO A 105 -10.61 -15.81 0.71
C PRO A 105 -9.34 -15.05 0.29
N THR A 106 -8.46 -14.78 1.26
CA THR A 106 -7.28 -13.92 1.05
C THR A 106 -6.20 -14.54 0.13
N TRP A 107 -6.29 -15.84 -0.14
CA TRP A 107 -5.42 -16.54 -1.08
C TRP A 107 -5.91 -16.47 -2.54
N LEU A 108 -7.09 -15.92 -2.84
CA LEU A 108 -7.56 -15.79 -4.23
C LEU A 108 -6.60 -14.95 -5.09
N ALA A 109 -6.63 -15.18 -6.40
CA ALA A 109 -5.76 -14.49 -7.35
C ALA A 109 -6.14 -13.01 -7.40
N GLY A 110 -5.15 -12.12 -7.49
CA GLY A 110 -5.31 -10.68 -7.52
C GLY A 110 -5.85 -10.05 -6.22
N MET A 111 -6.17 -10.85 -5.19
CA MET A 111 -6.55 -10.31 -3.87
C MET A 111 -5.35 -9.64 -3.21
N PRO A 112 -5.39 -8.31 -2.99
CA PRO A 112 -4.31 -7.64 -2.33
C PRO A 112 -4.43 -7.70 -0.82
N ARG A 113 -3.30 -7.50 -0.13
CA ARG A 113 -3.24 -7.36 1.33
C ARG A 113 -2.32 -6.21 1.70
N LEU A 114 -2.75 -5.37 2.63
CA LEU A 114 -1.92 -4.26 3.09
C LEU A 114 -1.06 -4.71 4.27
N CYS A 115 0.26 -4.57 4.11
CA CYS A 115 1.22 -4.82 5.16
C CYS A 115 1.64 -3.51 5.85
N ILE A 116 1.50 -3.46 7.16
CA ILE A 116 1.99 -2.39 8.03
C ILE A 116 3.18 -2.94 8.82
N TYR A 117 4.30 -2.22 8.81
CA TYR A 117 5.42 -2.57 9.66
C TYR A 117 5.15 -2.15 11.11
N SER A 118 5.43 -3.05 12.05
CA SER A 118 5.42 -2.80 13.49
C SER A 118 6.80 -3.10 14.10
N THR A 119 7.15 -2.36 15.14
CA THR A 119 8.34 -2.65 15.95
C THR A 119 8.08 -3.65 17.07
N ASP A 120 6.83 -3.88 17.42
CA ASP A 120 6.39 -4.76 18.50
C ASP A 120 4.95 -5.21 18.20
N VAL A 121 4.82 -6.33 17.50
CA VAL A 121 3.50 -6.85 17.11
C VAL A 121 2.65 -7.22 18.34
N ASP A 122 3.27 -7.68 19.43
CA ASP A 122 2.51 -8.07 20.63
C ASP A 122 1.90 -6.84 21.33
N ALA A 123 2.63 -5.72 21.38
CA ALA A 123 2.11 -4.47 21.90
C ALA A 123 0.98 -3.91 21.04
N ASP A 124 1.12 -3.95 19.71
CA ASP A 124 0.06 -3.54 18.82
C ASP A 124 -1.17 -4.43 18.92
N VAL A 125 -1.02 -5.76 19.04
CA VAL A 125 -2.13 -6.69 19.22
C VAL A 125 -2.90 -6.38 20.51
N ARG A 126 -2.20 -6.16 21.63
CA ARG A 126 -2.85 -5.76 22.90
C ARG A 126 -3.62 -4.44 22.75
N ARG A 127 -2.97 -3.42 22.17
CA ARG A 127 -3.59 -2.10 21.94
C ARG A 127 -4.83 -2.19 21.04
N LEU A 128 -4.77 -3.01 20.00
CA LEU A 128 -5.89 -3.21 19.07
C LEU A 128 -7.03 -4.00 19.71
N ALA A 129 -6.72 -5.02 20.53
CA ALA A 129 -7.71 -5.76 21.31
C ALA A 129 -8.44 -4.84 22.32
N GLU A 130 -7.72 -3.96 23.01
CA GLU A 130 -8.32 -2.92 23.88
C GLU A 130 -9.24 -1.96 23.10
N ALA A 131 -8.96 -1.75 21.81
CA ALA A 131 -9.80 -0.99 20.89
C ALA A 131 -10.92 -1.82 20.23
N GLY A 132 -11.09 -3.09 20.62
CA GLY A 132 -12.11 -4.00 20.10
C GLY A 132 -11.82 -4.55 18.70
N LEU A 133 -10.54 -4.66 18.32
CA LEU A 133 -10.11 -5.34 17.10
C LEU A 133 -9.33 -6.61 17.47
N GLU A 134 -9.84 -7.75 17.02
CA GLU A 134 -9.21 -9.05 17.25
C GLU A 134 -8.49 -9.54 15.99
N PRO A 135 -7.31 -10.15 16.13
CA PRO A 135 -6.66 -10.85 15.02
C PRO A 135 -7.58 -11.92 14.42
N MET A 136 -7.52 -12.08 13.10
CA MET A 136 -8.31 -13.10 12.38
C MET A 136 -7.89 -14.54 12.72
N ALA A 137 -6.68 -14.72 13.26
CA ALA A 137 -6.10 -15.97 13.74
C ALA A 137 -5.01 -15.65 14.78
N PRO A 138 -4.53 -16.63 15.56
CA PRO A 138 -3.40 -16.43 16.46
C PRO A 138 -2.18 -15.82 15.74
N VAL A 139 -1.43 -14.98 16.48
CA VAL A 139 -0.17 -14.40 16.00
C VAL A 139 0.76 -15.52 15.53
N ALA A 140 1.25 -15.42 14.31
CA ALA A 140 2.20 -16.38 13.74
C ALA A 140 3.62 -15.85 13.82
N GLU A 141 4.57 -16.73 14.08
CA GLU A 141 5.96 -16.37 14.33
C GLU A 141 6.90 -17.46 13.82
N ASP A 142 8.01 -17.04 13.21
CA ASP A 142 9.10 -17.91 12.80
C ASP A 142 10.46 -17.32 13.26
N ALA A 143 11.60 -17.85 12.79
CA ALA A 143 12.91 -17.31 13.13
C ALA A 143 13.15 -15.86 12.63
N MET A 144 12.51 -15.43 11.55
CA MET A 144 12.75 -14.17 10.84
C MET A 144 11.70 -13.10 11.09
N ALA A 145 10.44 -13.47 11.35
CA ALA A 145 9.36 -12.51 11.49
C ALA A 145 8.24 -12.97 12.42
N LYS A 146 7.37 -12.01 12.76
CA LYS A 146 6.12 -12.18 13.49
C LYS A 146 5.01 -11.42 12.75
N ILE A 147 3.83 -12.03 12.62
CA ILE A 147 2.68 -11.47 11.90
C ILE A 147 1.39 -11.60 12.72
N ALA A 148 0.61 -10.52 12.73
CA ALA A 148 -0.80 -10.53 13.14
C ALA A 148 -1.64 -9.94 11.99
N ALA A 149 -2.72 -10.63 11.59
CA ALA A 149 -3.59 -10.17 10.51
C ALA A 149 -5.00 -9.86 11.02
N TYR A 150 -5.67 -8.93 10.37
CA TYR A 150 -6.99 -8.42 10.73
C TYR A 150 -7.86 -8.32 9.48
N TYR A 151 -9.15 -8.59 9.64
CA TYR A 151 -10.14 -8.21 8.66
C TYR A 151 -10.64 -6.80 8.95
N ASP A 152 -10.69 -5.97 7.91
CA ASP A 152 -11.56 -4.79 7.95
C ASP A 152 -13.04 -5.20 7.84
N PRO A 153 -14.00 -4.27 7.96
CA PRO A 153 -15.43 -4.60 7.88
C PRO A 153 -15.87 -5.30 6.59
N ASP A 154 -15.13 -5.11 5.50
CA ASP A 154 -15.39 -5.69 4.18
C ASP A 154 -14.47 -6.89 3.87
N ARG A 155 -13.82 -7.42 4.91
CA ARG A 155 -12.89 -8.55 4.89
C ARG A 155 -11.65 -8.35 4.03
N TYR A 156 -11.30 -7.09 3.77
CA TYR A 156 -9.96 -6.79 3.28
C TYR A 156 -8.96 -7.08 4.40
N VAL A 157 -7.83 -7.70 4.03
CA VAL A 157 -6.83 -8.12 5.01
C VAL A 157 -5.77 -7.03 5.15
N VAL A 158 -5.63 -6.54 6.38
CA VAL A 158 -4.53 -5.69 6.81
C VAL A 158 -3.74 -6.45 7.86
N TYR A 159 -2.42 -6.49 7.74
CA TYR A 159 -1.58 -7.23 8.68
C TYR A 159 -0.35 -6.46 9.12
N LEU A 160 0.03 -6.71 10.36
CA LEU A 160 1.22 -6.17 10.99
C LEU A 160 2.37 -7.16 10.80
N ILE A 161 3.55 -6.66 10.45
CA ILE A 161 4.77 -7.46 10.40
C ILE A 161 5.85 -6.85 11.29
N GLU A 162 6.47 -7.69 12.12
CA GLU A 162 7.70 -7.38 12.82
C GLU A 162 8.82 -8.29 12.29
N PHE A 163 9.95 -7.70 11.94
CA PHE A 163 11.16 -8.45 11.60
C PHE A 163 12.03 -8.68 12.83
N LYS A 164 12.51 -9.91 12.98
CA LYS A 164 13.46 -10.31 14.02
C LYS A 164 14.90 -9.97 13.65
N ARG A 165 15.82 -10.14 14.60
CA ARG A 165 17.26 -9.85 14.38
C ARG A 165 17.87 -10.83 13.36
N PRO A 166 18.81 -10.38 12.53
CA PRO A 166 19.37 -9.02 12.46
C PRO A 166 18.54 -8.02 11.63
N LEU A 167 17.63 -8.50 10.77
CA LEU A 167 16.87 -7.68 9.82
C LEU A 167 16.06 -6.56 10.50
N GLY A 168 15.37 -6.87 11.60
CA GLY A 168 14.60 -5.89 12.37
C GLY A 168 15.42 -4.70 12.85
N TRP A 169 16.71 -4.90 13.16
CA TRP A 169 17.58 -3.82 13.58
C TRP A 169 17.93 -2.88 12.42
N ALA A 170 18.20 -3.45 11.23
CA ALA A 170 18.43 -2.68 10.01
C ALA A 170 17.19 -1.86 9.61
N VAL A 171 16.00 -2.45 9.69
CA VAL A 171 14.74 -1.74 9.41
C VAL A 171 14.52 -0.60 10.41
N ARG A 172 14.73 -0.82 11.72
CA ARG A 172 14.60 0.22 12.75
C ARG A 172 15.58 1.38 12.52
N LEU A 173 16.83 1.09 12.16
CA LEU A 173 17.82 2.12 11.79
C LEU A 173 17.39 2.92 10.57
N GLN A 174 16.93 2.24 9.51
CA GLN A 174 16.43 2.89 8.31
C GLN A 174 15.25 3.81 8.64
N ARG A 175 14.30 3.36 9.47
CA ARG A 175 13.17 4.16 9.94
C ARG A 175 13.62 5.39 10.71
N ALA A 176 14.55 5.23 11.65
CA ALA A 176 15.10 6.35 12.40
C ALA A 176 15.79 7.38 11.49
N TYR A 177 16.63 6.91 10.55
CA TYR A 177 17.33 7.76 9.58
C TYR A 177 16.35 8.55 8.68
N HIS A 178 15.23 7.94 8.28
CA HIS A 178 14.21 8.58 7.47
C HIS A 178 13.10 9.27 8.28
N ARG A 179 13.18 9.22 9.62
CA ARG A 179 12.17 9.74 10.55
C ARG A 179 10.77 9.18 10.26
N ILE A 180 10.67 7.88 10.01
CA ILE A 180 9.40 7.19 9.76
C ILE A 180 8.79 6.80 11.11
N GLY A 181 7.59 7.31 11.39
CA GLY A 181 6.76 6.94 12.54
C GLY A 181 5.79 5.80 12.23
N ASP A 182 4.98 5.46 13.22
CA ASP A 182 3.93 4.44 13.12
C ASP A 182 2.56 5.07 12.82
N PRO A 183 1.67 4.37 12.09
CA PRO A 183 1.96 3.16 11.32
C PRO A 183 2.81 3.46 10.08
N MET A 184 3.64 2.50 9.67
CA MET A 184 4.40 2.56 8.43
C MET A 184 3.77 1.59 7.41
N MET A 185 3.22 2.10 6.31
CA MET A 185 2.85 1.22 5.19
C MET A 185 4.11 0.64 4.56
N PHE A 186 4.24 -0.67 4.64
CA PHE A 186 5.47 -1.36 4.29
C PHE A 186 5.41 -1.95 2.89
N HIS A 187 4.37 -2.73 2.60
CA HIS A 187 4.14 -3.21 1.24
C HIS A 187 2.68 -3.57 0.97
N LEU A 188 2.33 -3.70 -0.30
CA LEU A 188 1.09 -4.33 -0.76
C LEU A 188 1.42 -5.71 -1.32
N THR A 189 0.81 -6.75 -0.77
CA THR A 189 0.92 -8.11 -1.31
C THR A 189 -0.13 -8.31 -2.38
N VAL A 190 0.21 -8.94 -3.50
CA VAL A 190 -0.74 -9.37 -4.54
C VAL A 190 -0.46 -10.83 -4.89
N ASN A 191 -1.50 -11.66 -4.88
CA ASN A 191 -1.39 -13.05 -5.30
C ASN A 191 -1.50 -13.15 -6.81
N VAL A 192 -0.61 -13.89 -7.46
CA VAL A 192 -0.60 -14.04 -8.90
C VAL A 192 -0.74 -15.52 -9.29
N PRO A 193 -1.49 -15.85 -10.35
CA PRO A 193 -1.66 -17.23 -10.79
C PRO A 193 -0.41 -17.77 -11.47
N LYS A 194 0.48 -16.89 -11.97
CA LYS A 194 1.75 -17.25 -12.62
C LYS A 194 2.81 -16.21 -12.30
N ALA A 195 3.86 -16.61 -11.58
CA ALA A 195 4.97 -15.73 -11.20
C ALA A 195 5.51 -14.97 -12.42
N GLU A 196 6.05 -15.66 -13.42
CA GLU A 196 6.79 -15.01 -14.51
C GLU A 196 6.01 -13.92 -15.26
N ALA A 197 4.71 -14.14 -15.50
CA ALA A 197 3.88 -13.17 -16.21
C ALA A 197 3.64 -11.91 -15.37
N GLY A 198 3.27 -12.07 -14.10
CA GLY A 198 3.13 -10.94 -13.18
C GLY A 198 4.46 -10.21 -13.00
N LEU A 199 5.55 -10.96 -12.85
CA LEU A 199 6.90 -10.42 -12.70
C LEU A 199 7.32 -9.53 -13.87
N ARG A 200 7.22 -10.03 -15.11
CA ARG A 200 7.55 -9.25 -16.31
C ARG A 200 6.68 -8.01 -16.44
N ALA A 201 5.39 -8.10 -16.10
CA ALA A 201 4.49 -6.96 -16.11
C ALA A 201 4.93 -5.89 -15.08
N PHE A 202 5.16 -6.25 -13.81
CA PHE A 202 5.65 -5.29 -12.81
C PHE A 202 7.01 -4.67 -13.20
N GLU A 203 7.95 -5.44 -13.76
CA GLU A 203 9.22 -4.90 -14.26
C GLU A 203 9.03 -3.91 -15.42
N SER A 204 8.08 -4.17 -16.32
CA SER A 204 7.72 -3.24 -17.42
C SER A 204 7.11 -1.93 -16.92
N LEU A 205 6.46 -1.96 -15.75
CA LEU A 205 5.96 -0.78 -15.04
C LEU A 205 7.04 -0.03 -14.25
N GLY A 206 8.30 -0.48 -14.34
CA GLY A 206 9.46 0.16 -13.73
C GLY A 206 9.85 -0.38 -12.35
N PHE A 207 9.14 -1.38 -11.82
CA PHE A 207 9.53 -2.01 -10.56
C PHE A 207 10.87 -2.74 -10.71
N LYS A 208 11.67 -2.73 -9.65
CA LYS A 208 12.94 -3.43 -9.54
C LYS A 208 12.88 -4.45 -8.41
N THR A 209 13.30 -5.66 -8.71
CA THR A 209 13.40 -6.77 -7.76
C THR A 209 14.39 -6.43 -6.66
N LEU A 210 13.98 -6.61 -5.40
CA LEU A 210 14.81 -6.47 -4.21
C LEU A 210 15.16 -7.82 -3.61
N ASN A 211 14.21 -8.74 -3.61
CA ASN A 211 14.34 -10.06 -3.04
C ASN A 211 13.46 -11.03 -3.83
N ASP A 212 13.96 -12.23 -4.08
CA ASP A 212 13.32 -13.25 -4.91
C ASP A 212 13.43 -14.61 -4.21
N GLN A 213 12.34 -15.07 -3.61
CA GLN A 213 12.30 -16.25 -2.73
C GLN A 213 11.62 -17.42 -3.43
N ARG A 214 12.37 -18.51 -3.59
CA ARG A 214 11.85 -19.78 -4.11
C ARG A 214 11.00 -20.50 -3.07
N GLU A 215 10.29 -21.54 -3.50
CA GLU A 215 9.38 -22.36 -2.67
C GLU A 215 10.01 -22.84 -1.36
N ASP A 216 11.29 -23.22 -1.37
CA ASP A 216 12.07 -23.68 -0.20
C ASP A 216 12.47 -22.57 0.77
N GLN A 217 12.29 -21.30 0.37
CA GLN A 217 12.59 -20.12 1.17
C GLN A 217 11.32 -19.46 1.74
N VAL A 218 10.14 -19.99 1.41
CA VAL A 218 8.85 -19.49 1.91
C VAL A 218 8.68 -19.85 3.39
N LEU A 219 8.37 -18.85 4.20
CA LEU A 219 8.11 -19.01 5.64
C LEU A 219 6.65 -19.43 5.87
N TYR A 220 6.30 -20.67 5.55
CA TYR A 220 4.92 -21.20 5.62
C TYR A 220 4.27 -21.05 7.01
N GLN A 221 5.07 -21.03 8.07
CA GLN A 221 4.61 -20.89 9.45
C GLN A 221 3.86 -19.56 9.67
N LEU A 222 4.25 -18.51 8.93
CA LEU A 222 3.60 -17.20 9.01
C LEU A 222 2.20 -17.20 8.38
N LEU A 223 1.86 -18.19 7.56
CA LEU A 223 0.54 -18.30 6.92
C LEU A 223 -0.58 -18.58 7.94
N ALA A 224 -0.23 -19.14 9.10
CA ALA A 224 -1.20 -19.40 10.17
C ALA A 224 -1.92 -18.12 10.64
N ALA A 225 -1.24 -16.95 10.61
CA ALA A 225 -1.86 -15.67 10.96
C ALA A 225 -2.98 -15.26 10.01
N PHE A 226 -2.99 -15.80 8.79
CA PHE A 226 -4.02 -15.57 7.78
C PHE A 226 -5.10 -16.66 7.77
N ASN A 227 -5.13 -17.54 8.77
CA ASN A 227 -5.99 -18.73 8.80
C ASN A 227 -5.79 -19.63 7.56
N ILE A 228 -4.55 -19.78 7.12
CA ILE A 228 -4.15 -20.57 5.95
C ILE A 228 -3.36 -21.78 6.43
N SER A 229 -3.65 -22.95 5.84
CA SER A 229 -2.96 -24.20 6.15
C SER A 229 -1.48 -24.11 5.83
N THR A 230 -0.61 -24.41 6.80
CA THR A 230 0.84 -24.40 6.60
C THR A 230 1.36 -25.65 5.89
N THR A 231 0.53 -26.69 5.76
CA THR A 231 0.89 -27.99 5.19
C THR A 231 0.21 -28.28 3.85
N GLU A 232 -0.95 -27.68 3.59
CA GLU A 232 -1.71 -27.87 2.35
C GLU A 232 -1.47 -26.74 1.33
N THR A 233 -0.83 -25.66 1.77
CA THR A 233 -0.45 -24.55 0.91
C THR A 233 0.89 -24.80 0.23
N SER A 234 0.97 -24.42 -1.05
CA SER A 234 2.21 -24.35 -1.81
C SER A 234 2.29 -22.99 -2.47
N ILE A 235 3.37 -22.27 -2.17
CA ILE A 235 3.73 -20.99 -2.77
C ILE A 235 5.04 -21.21 -3.51
N LYS A 236 5.02 -21.03 -4.83
CA LYS A 236 6.17 -21.31 -5.69
C LYS A 236 7.19 -20.19 -5.69
N HIS A 237 6.73 -18.96 -5.49
CA HIS A 237 7.57 -17.79 -5.60
C HIS A 237 7.01 -16.65 -4.75
N ILE A 238 7.87 -15.97 -4.00
CA ILE A 238 7.57 -14.65 -3.40
C ILE A 238 8.62 -13.68 -3.90
N ARG A 239 8.20 -12.59 -4.54
CA ARG A 239 9.11 -11.51 -4.94
C ARG A 239 8.75 -10.21 -4.25
N LEU A 240 9.75 -9.55 -3.67
CA LEU A 240 9.65 -8.17 -3.25
C LEU A 240 10.24 -7.28 -4.33
N CYS A 241 9.49 -6.28 -4.78
CA CYS A 241 9.96 -5.29 -5.75
C CYS A 241 9.53 -3.88 -5.34
N LYS A 242 10.22 -2.86 -5.87
CA LYS A 242 9.87 -1.46 -5.61
C LYS A 242 10.15 -0.57 -6.81
N LEU A 243 9.50 0.58 -6.88
CA LEU A 243 9.95 1.62 -7.81
C LEU A 243 11.27 2.23 -7.30
N PRO A 244 12.21 2.59 -8.19
CA PRO A 244 13.50 3.13 -7.79
C PRO A 244 13.41 4.39 -6.92
N ARG A 245 12.39 5.23 -7.15
CA ARG A 245 12.17 6.48 -6.41
C ARG A 245 11.39 6.27 -5.11
N ASP A 246 10.79 5.09 -4.90
CA ASP A 246 10.18 4.76 -3.62
C ASP A 246 11.26 4.50 -2.58
N SER A 247 11.12 5.21 -1.46
CA SER A 247 12.11 5.12 -0.39
C SER A 247 11.89 3.87 0.49
N HIS A 248 10.64 3.44 0.69
CA HIS A 248 10.30 2.41 1.68
C HIS A 248 9.16 1.46 1.30
N PHE A 249 8.21 1.92 0.49
CA PHE A 249 7.08 1.10 0.08
C PHE A 249 7.49 0.11 -1.00
N MET A 250 6.93 -1.10 -0.94
CA MET A 250 7.24 -2.19 -1.85
C MET A 250 5.96 -2.89 -2.31
N MET A 251 6.08 -3.67 -3.38
CA MET A 251 5.09 -4.66 -3.78
C MET A 251 5.63 -6.05 -3.42
N CYS A 252 4.77 -6.92 -2.93
CA CYS A 252 5.05 -8.33 -2.68
C CYS A 252 4.20 -9.17 -3.63
N ILE A 253 4.83 -9.82 -4.60
CA ILE A 253 4.16 -10.63 -5.62
C ILE A 253 4.27 -12.08 -5.18
N MET A 254 3.15 -12.73 -4.91
CA MET A 254 3.12 -14.11 -4.40
C MET A 254 2.49 -15.05 -5.42
N HIS A 255 3.24 -16.01 -5.93
CA HIS A 255 2.73 -17.06 -6.81
C HIS A 255 2.31 -18.27 -5.99
N TRP A 256 1.00 -18.49 -5.92
CA TRP A 256 0.37 -19.61 -5.22
C TRP A 256 0.08 -20.74 -6.19
N ASP A 257 0.45 -21.96 -5.81
CA ASP A 257 0.10 -23.20 -6.51
C ASP A 257 -1.08 -23.90 -5.80
N LYS A 258 -1.08 -23.91 -4.46
CA LYS A 258 -2.15 -24.50 -3.64
C LYS A 258 -2.53 -23.62 -2.45
N PRO A 259 -3.83 -23.41 -2.15
CA PRO A 259 -4.95 -23.67 -3.06
C PRO A 259 -4.78 -22.88 -4.36
N ARG A 260 -5.25 -23.43 -5.47
CA ARG A 260 -5.14 -22.76 -6.76
C ARG A 260 -5.94 -21.46 -6.70
N THR A 261 -5.30 -20.39 -7.16
CA THR A 261 -5.87 -19.07 -7.10
C THR A 261 -6.73 -18.86 -8.34
N GLU A 262 -8.03 -18.80 -8.11
CA GLU A 262 -9.00 -18.43 -9.14
C GLU A 262 -9.28 -16.93 -9.00
N GLN A 263 -9.58 -16.30 -10.13
CA GLN A 263 -10.05 -14.92 -10.19
C GLN A 263 -11.58 -14.96 -10.06
N THR A 264 -12.13 -14.16 -9.16
CA THR A 264 -13.56 -14.19 -8.84
C THR A 264 -14.18 -12.79 -8.85
N GLY A 265 -13.49 -11.79 -9.42
CA GLY A 265 -13.90 -10.39 -9.48
C GLY A 265 -13.41 -9.54 -8.29
N ALA A 266 -13.00 -10.14 -7.18
CA ALA A 266 -12.55 -9.41 -5.99
C ALA A 266 -11.20 -8.70 -6.19
N GLU A 267 -10.41 -9.16 -7.14
CA GLU A 267 -9.17 -8.56 -7.60
C GLU A 267 -9.34 -7.17 -8.24
N LEU A 268 -10.54 -6.85 -8.72
CA LEU A 268 -10.84 -5.56 -9.36
C LEU A 268 -11.10 -4.43 -8.35
N LEU A 269 -11.25 -4.75 -7.07
CA LEU A 269 -11.72 -3.83 -6.02
C LEU A 269 -10.62 -2.94 -5.43
N ASN A 270 -9.36 -3.21 -5.71
CA ASN A 270 -8.26 -2.50 -5.07
C ASN A 270 -7.17 -2.21 -6.11
N SER A 271 -6.40 -1.16 -5.88
CA SER A 271 -5.32 -0.78 -6.80
C SER A 271 -4.11 -0.24 -6.06
N VAL A 272 -2.95 -0.36 -6.70
CA VAL A 272 -1.80 0.49 -6.40
C VAL A 272 -1.72 1.57 -7.47
N THR A 273 -1.59 2.82 -7.06
CA THR A 273 -1.56 3.96 -7.98
C THR A 273 -0.15 4.53 -8.09
N ILE A 274 0.38 4.56 -9.30
CA ILE A 274 1.70 5.11 -9.64
C ILE A 274 1.52 6.52 -10.19
N ALA A 275 2.23 7.49 -9.62
CA ALA A 275 2.27 8.84 -10.18
C ALA A 275 3.10 8.84 -11.46
N VAL A 276 2.59 9.43 -12.54
CA VAL A 276 3.26 9.55 -13.85
C VAL A 276 3.14 10.97 -14.40
N ASN A 277 4.02 11.34 -15.32
CA ASN A 277 3.94 12.64 -16.00
C ASN A 277 2.83 12.66 -17.06
N ASP A 278 2.56 11.52 -17.68
CA ASP A 278 1.57 11.35 -18.74
C ASP A 278 0.91 9.99 -18.58
N VAL A 279 -0.40 10.00 -18.31
CA VAL A 279 -1.19 8.78 -18.11
C VAL A 279 -1.29 7.98 -19.40
N ASN A 280 -1.50 8.65 -20.54
CA ASN A 280 -1.69 7.95 -21.82
C ASN A 280 -0.39 7.27 -22.26
N ALA A 281 0.75 7.96 -22.13
CA ALA A 281 2.05 7.35 -22.42
C ALA A 281 2.34 6.13 -21.51
N ALA A 282 1.94 6.18 -20.24
CA ALA A 282 2.08 5.04 -19.33
C ALA A 282 1.16 3.87 -19.72
N LEU A 283 -0.09 4.16 -20.14
CA LEU A 283 -1.02 3.15 -20.65
C LEU A 283 -0.51 2.53 -21.97
N ASP A 284 0.03 3.32 -22.89
CA ASP A 284 0.61 2.83 -24.15
C ASP A 284 1.79 1.89 -23.87
N ALA A 285 2.67 2.26 -22.93
CA ALA A 285 3.78 1.41 -22.50
C ALA A 285 3.27 0.11 -21.85
N ALA A 286 2.22 0.17 -21.05
CA ALA A 286 1.62 -1.01 -20.45
C ALA A 286 0.96 -1.93 -21.50
N ALA A 287 0.23 -1.36 -22.44
CA ALA A 287 -0.37 -2.08 -23.57
C ALA A 287 0.71 -2.75 -24.45
N ALA A 288 1.81 -2.04 -24.72
CA ALA A 288 2.95 -2.59 -25.47
C ALA A 288 3.64 -3.77 -24.74
N ALA A 289 3.56 -3.80 -23.41
CA ALA A 289 4.02 -4.92 -22.59
C ALA A 289 2.98 -6.06 -22.48
N GLY A 290 1.86 -5.98 -23.20
CA GLY A 290 0.82 -7.01 -23.28
C GLY A 290 -0.22 -6.96 -22.17
N MET A 291 -0.28 -5.86 -21.41
CA MET A 291 -1.33 -5.67 -20.39
C MET A 291 -2.63 -5.17 -21.02
N ARG A 292 -3.76 -5.61 -20.46
CA ARG A 292 -5.06 -4.98 -20.72
C ARG A 292 -5.06 -3.61 -20.06
N VAL A 293 -5.61 -2.60 -20.74
CA VAL A 293 -5.66 -1.22 -20.24
C VAL A 293 -7.09 -0.67 -20.25
N GLU A 294 -7.37 0.22 -19.30
CA GLU A 294 -8.53 1.11 -19.28
C GLU A 294 -8.06 2.54 -19.61
N PRO A 295 -8.78 3.25 -20.48
CA PRO A 295 -8.40 4.59 -20.90
C PRO A 295 -8.40 5.57 -19.72
N ALA A 296 -7.62 6.63 -19.85
CA ALA A 296 -7.58 7.70 -18.86
C ALA A 296 -8.95 8.37 -18.73
N VAL A 297 -9.39 8.57 -17.49
CA VAL A 297 -10.57 9.35 -17.14
C VAL A 297 -10.21 10.40 -16.10
N THR A 298 -10.89 11.54 -16.14
CA THR A 298 -10.75 12.54 -15.08
C THR A 298 -11.53 12.08 -13.84
N ARG A 299 -10.87 12.07 -12.68
CA ARG A 299 -11.50 11.80 -11.38
C ARG A 299 -11.15 12.92 -10.41
N VAL A 300 -12.06 13.23 -9.49
CA VAL A 300 -11.79 14.18 -8.41
C VAL A 300 -11.30 13.41 -7.19
N LEU A 301 -10.06 13.67 -6.78
CA LEU A 301 -9.46 13.11 -5.58
C LEU A 301 -9.55 14.09 -4.40
N PRO A 302 -9.83 13.64 -3.17
CA PRO A 302 -10.13 14.54 -2.04
C PRO A 302 -9.03 15.56 -1.68
N LEU A 303 -7.77 15.24 -1.96
CA LEU A 303 -6.63 16.12 -1.66
C LEU A 303 -6.06 16.85 -2.89
N TYR A 304 -6.33 16.32 -4.08
CA TYR A 304 -5.60 16.69 -5.28
C TYR A 304 -6.49 17.26 -6.39
N GLY A 305 -7.80 17.34 -6.15
CA GLY A 305 -8.75 17.87 -7.12
C GLY A 305 -8.86 16.95 -8.35
N GLU A 306 -9.05 17.54 -9.52
CA GLU A 306 -9.15 16.81 -10.78
C GLU A 306 -7.79 16.22 -11.18
N VAL A 307 -7.78 14.92 -11.41
CA VAL A 307 -6.61 14.16 -11.85
C VAL A 307 -6.98 13.23 -13.00
N ALA A 308 -6.09 13.08 -13.97
CA ALA A 308 -6.22 12.04 -14.97
C ALA A 308 -5.81 10.70 -14.34
N ILE A 309 -6.66 9.68 -14.46
CA ILE A 309 -6.38 8.33 -13.96
C ILE A 309 -6.72 7.30 -15.04
N GLY A 310 -5.76 6.45 -15.37
CA GLY A 310 -5.94 5.26 -16.20
C GLY A 310 -5.57 4.00 -15.42
N ALA A 311 -5.87 2.83 -15.95
CA ALA A 311 -5.48 1.57 -15.31
C ALA A 311 -4.90 0.56 -16.30
N ALA A 312 -3.97 -0.26 -15.80
CA ALA A 312 -3.50 -1.47 -16.45
C ALA A 312 -3.77 -2.67 -15.55
N PHE A 313 -3.93 -3.84 -16.16
CA PHE A 313 -4.22 -5.09 -15.46
C PHE A 313 -3.05 -6.04 -15.64
N VAL A 314 -2.40 -6.34 -14.53
CA VAL A 314 -1.26 -7.26 -14.44
C VAL A 314 -1.80 -8.68 -14.23
N ASP A 315 -1.09 -9.68 -14.76
CA ASP A 315 -1.25 -11.13 -14.48
C ASP A 315 -2.64 -11.79 -14.62
N GLY A 316 -3.59 -11.09 -15.23
CA GLY A 316 -4.96 -11.56 -15.39
C GLY A 316 -5.90 -10.41 -15.10
N ASP A 317 -5.84 -9.82 -13.90
CA ASP A 317 -6.74 -8.73 -13.48
C ASP A 317 -6.23 -7.91 -12.27
N SER A 318 -4.98 -8.06 -11.83
CA SER A 318 -4.42 -7.24 -10.75
C SER A 318 -4.32 -5.77 -11.20
N ARG A 319 -5.14 -4.88 -10.63
CA ARG A 319 -5.29 -3.50 -11.09
C ARG A 319 -4.15 -2.59 -10.61
N VAL A 320 -3.42 -1.99 -11.55
CA VAL A 320 -2.45 -0.91 -11.30
C VAL A 320 -2.98 0.35 -11.96
N GLU A 321 -3.11 1.44 -11.19
CA GLU A 321 -3.56 2.72 -11.71
C GLU A 321 -2.37 3.65 -11.99
N PHE A 322 -2.48 4.49 -13.01
CA PHE A 322 -1.56 5.59 -13.28
C PHE A 322 -2.30 6.90 -13.07
N CYS A 323 -1.72 7.80 -12.29
CA CYS A 323 -2.28 9.13 -12.11
C CYS A 323 -1.29 10.23 -12.51
N CYS A 324 -1.80 11.27 -13.17
CA CYS A 324 -1.07 12.52 -13.37
C CYS A 324 -1.77 13.62 -12.57
N PHE A 325 -1.03 14.20 -11.64
CA PHE A 325 -1.45 15.39 -10.92
C PHE A 325 -1.12 16.59 -11.79
N ALA A 326 -2.14 17.30 -12.28
CA ALA A 326 -1.91 18.53 -13.02
C ALA A 326 -1.00 19.44 -12.18
N SER A 327 0.01 20.04 -12.82
CA SER A 327 0.84 21.05 -12.18
C SER A 327 -0.04 22.27 -11.93
N SER A 328 -0.59 22.36 -10.72
CA SER A 328 -1.28 23.54 -10.19
C SER A 328 -0.34 24.72 -10.06
#